data_AF-A0A0S2Z527-F1
#
_entry.id   AF-A0A0S2Z527-F1
#
_cell.length_a   1.000
_cell.length_b   1.000
_cell.length_c   1.000
_cell.angle_alpha   90.00
_cell.angle_beta   90.00
_cell.angle_gamma   90.00
#
_symmetry.space_group_name_H-M   'P 1'
#
loop_
_entity.id
_entity.type
_entity.pdbx_description
1 polymer ?
#
loop_
_entity_poly.entity_id
_entity_poly.type
_entity_poly.pdbx_seq_one_letter_code
_entity_poly.pdbx_strand_id
1 'polypeptide(L)'
;MKIAVIGQSLFGQEVYCHLRKEGHEVVGVFTVPDKDGKADPLGLEAEKDGVPVFKYSRWRAKGQALPDVVAKYQALGAELNVLPFCSQFIPMEIISAPRHGSIIYHPSLLPRHRGASAINWTLIHGDKKGGFSIFWADDGLDTGDLLLQKECEVLPDDTVSTLYNRFLFPEGIKGMVQAVRLIAEGKAPRLPQPEEGATYEGIQKKETAKINWDQPAEAIHNWIRGNDKVPGAWTEACEQKLTFFNSTLNTSGLVPEGDALPIPGAHRPGVVTKAGLILFGNDDKMLLVKNIQLEDGKMILASNFFKGAASSVLELTEAELVTAEAVRSVWQRILPKVLEVEDSTDFFKSGAASVDVVRLVEEVKELCDGLELENEDVYMASTFGDFIQLLVRKLRGDDEEGECSIDYVEMAVNKRTVRMPHQLFIGGEFVDAEGAKTSETINPTDGSVICQVSLAQVTDVDKAVAAAKDAFENGRWGKISARDRGRLMYRLADLMEQHQEELATIEALDAGAVYTLALKTHVGMSIQTFRYFAGWCDKIQGSTIPINQARPNRN
;
A
#
# COMPACT_ATOMS: atom_id res chain seq x y z
N MET A 1 18.09 -30.43 13.90
CA MET A 1 18.15 -29.90 15.27
C MET A 1 16.76 -29.91 15.86
N LYS A 2 16.65 -30.08 17.17
CA LYS A 2 15.42 -29.91 17.95
C LYS A 2 15.24 -28.42 18.30
N ILE A 3 14.21 -27.78 17.77
CA ILE A 3 14.03 -26.33 17.88
C ILE A 3 12.76 -25.99 18.66
N ALA A 4 12.85 -25.10 19.64
CA ALA A 4 11.67 -24.44 20.19
C ALA A 4 11.48 -23.08 19.50
N VAL A 5 10.27 -22.83 18.99
CA VAL A 5 9.92 -21.55 18.36
C VAL A 5 9.13 -20.72 19.37
N ILE A 6 9.63 -19.52 19.69
CA ILE A 6 9.00 -18.63 20.67
C ILE A 6 8.68 -17.30 19.96
N GLY A 7 7.45 -17.13 19.51
CA GLY A 7 7.07 -15.99 18.68
C GLY A 7 5.58 -15.87 18.46
N GLN A 8 5.18 -15.05 17.49
CA GLN A 8 3.78 -14.80 17.12
C GLN A 8 3.67 -14.34 15.67
N SER A 9 2.44 -14.10 15.21
CA SER A 9 2.10 -13.54 13.90
C SER A 9 2.52 -14.42 12.71
N LEU A 10 2.18 -13.94 11.51
CA LEU A 10 2.47 -14.59 10.25
C LEU A 10 3.98 -14.77 10.03
N PHE A 11 4.80 -13.81 10.51
CA PHE A 11 6.26 -13.93 10.42
C PHE A 11 6.76 -15.15 11.21
N GLY A 12 6.24 -15.38 12.42
CA GLY A 12 6.56 -16.56 13.21
C GLY A 12 6.11 -17.85 12.52
N GLN A 13 4.91 -17.86 11.93
CA GLN A 13 4.37 -18.99 11.19
C GLN A 13 5.25 -19.37 9.99
N GLU A 14 5.63 -18.40 9.15
CA GLU A 14 6.46 -18.66 7.97
C GLU A 14 7.84 -19.19 8.36
N VAL A 15 8.47 -18.62 9.40
CA VAL A 15 9.73 -19.16 9.93
C VAL A 15 9.52 -20.60 10.39
N TYR A 16 8.49 -20.88 11.20
CA TYR A 16 8.16 -22.23 11.66
C TYR A 16 8.01 -23.23 10.50
N CYS A 17 7.23 -22.89 9.48
CA CYS A 17 7.01 -23.73 8.29
C CYS A 17 8.32 -24.03 7.56
N HIS A 18 9.16 -23.02 7.37
CA HIS A 18 10.46 -23.19 6.72
C HIS A 18 11.43 -24.05 7.52
N LEU A 19 11.48 -23.91 8.85
CA LEU A 19 12.33 -24.75 9.70
C LEU A 19 11.97 -26.23 9.56
N ARG A 20 10.67 -26.55 9.53
CA ARG A 20 10.19 -27.93 9.28
C ARG A 20 10.55 -28.41 7.88
N LYS A 21 10.40 -27.56 6.86
CA LYS A 21 10.74 -27.86 5.47
C LYS A 21 12.24 -28.16 5.28
N GLU A 22 13.11 -27.52 6.06
CA GLU A 22 14.56 -27.77 6.08
C GLU A 22 14.94 -29.05 6.87
N GLY A 23 13.94 -29.80 7.36
CA GLY A 23 14.15 -31.06 8.08
C GLY A 23 14.51 -30.89 9.55
N HIS A 24 14.28 -29.70 10.13
CA HIS A 24 14.40 -29.52 11.58
C HIS A 24 13.14 -30.00 12.30
N GLU A 25 13.32 -30.53 13.50
CA GLU A 25 12.22 -30.94 14.36
C GLU A 25 11.83 -29.76 15.24
N VAL A 26 10.66 -29.17 15.01
CA VAL A 26 10.11 -28.18 15.94
C VAL A 26 9.45 -28.92 17.10
N VAL A 27 10.07 -28.86 18.26
CA VAL A 27 9.66 -29.65 19.45
C VAL A 27 8.60 -28.97 20.30
N GLY A 28 8.39 -27.66 20.10
CA GLY A 28 7.28 -26.94 20.69
C GLY A 28 7.25 -25.49 20.25
N VAL A 29 6.05 -24.92 20.31
CA VAL A 29 5.75 -23.54 19.95
C VAL A 29 5.19 -22.81 21.17
N PHE A 30 5.80 -21.67 21.49
CA PHE A 30 5.34 -20.77 22.55
C PHE A 30 4.86 -19.47 21.91
N THR A 31 3.56 -19.19 22.01
CA THR A 31 2.93 -18.03 21.38
C THR A 31 2.02 -17.27 22.34
N VAL A 32 1.36 -16.23 21.85
CA VAL A 32 0.41 -15.40 22.60
C VAL A 32 -0.94 -16.11 22.76
N PRO A 33 -1.72 -15.78 23.82
CA PRO A 33 -3.09 -16.25 23.95
C PRO A 33 -3.98 -15.74 22.83
N ASP A 34 -5.03 -16.50 22.53
CA ASP A 34 -6.08 -16.09 21.61
C ASP A 34 -6.69 -14.77 22.11
N LYS A 35 -6.76 -13.78 21.22
CA LYS A 35 -7.30 -12.46 21.54
C LYS A 35 -8.60 -12.26 20.79
N ASP A 36 -9.66 -11.92 21.52
CA ASP A 36 -11.01 -11.77 20.97
C ASP A 36 -11.48 -13.01 20.17
N GLY A 37 -11.04 -14.18 20.68
CA GLY A 37 -11.23 -15.51 20.08
C GLY A 37 -10.56 -15.71 18.72
N LYS A 38 -9.60 -14.86 18.34
CA LYS A 38 -8.73 -15.06 17.17
C LYS A 38 -7.44 -15.68 17.68
N ALA A 39 -7.19 -16.91 17.25
CA ALA A 39 -5.95 -17.60 17.58
C ALA A 39 -4.79 -17.03 16.75
N ASP A 40 -3.60 -17.06 17.34
CA ASP A 40 -2.38 -16.64 16.66
C ASP A 40 -2.03 -17.61 15.51
N PRO A 41 -1.69 -17.12 14.30
CA PRO A 41 -1.48 -17.97 13.13
C PRO A 41 -0.31 -18.96 13.29
N LEU A 42 0.75 -18.61 14.03
CA LEU A 42 1.83 -19.56 14.34
C LEU A 42 1.33 -20.70 15.24
N GLY A 43 0.52 -20.37 16.25
CA GLY A 43 -0.11 -21.38 17.11
C GLY A 43 -1.04 -22.31 16.34
N LEU A 44 -1.90 -21.76 15.48
CA LEU A 44 -2.82 -22.54 14.65
C LEU A 44 -2.10 -23.51 13.71
N GLU A 45 -1.02 -23.07 13.07
CA GLU A 45 -0.29 -23.93 12.14
C GLU A 45 0.44 -25.07 12.87
N ALA A 46 1.02 -24.79 14.04
CA ALA A 46 1.64 -25.80 14.88
C ALA A 46 0.63 -26.82 15.44
N GLU A 47 -0.57 -26.37 15.82
CA GLU A 47 -1.67 -27.25 16.23
C GLU A 47 -2.08 -28.22 15.11
N LYS A 48 -2.18 -27.75 13.85
CA LYS A 48 -2.50 -28.61 12.69
C LYS A 48 -1.44 -29.69 12.47
N ASP A 49 -0.18 -29.34 12.69
CA ASP A 49 0.97 -30.23 12.56
C ASP A 49 1.15 -31.21 13.73
N GLY A 50 0.33 -31.09 14.79
CA GLY A 50 0.44 -31.89 16.01
C GLY A 50 1.65 -31.54 16.88
N VAL A 51 2.24 -30.37 16.69
CA VAL A 51 3.35 -29.87 17.51
C VAL A 51 2.81 -29.29 18.83
N PRO A 52 3.45 -29.52 19.99
CA PRO A 52 3.00 -28.93 21.26
C PRO A 52 2.95 -27.40 21.20
N VAL A 53 1.78 -26.81 21.50
CA VAL A 53 1.57 -25.36 21.52
C VAL A 53 1.24 -24.89 22.94
N PHE A 54 1.97 -23.86 23.39
CA PHE A 54 1.79 -23.25 24.70
C PHE A 54 1.53 -21.75 24.55
N LYS A 55 0.46 -21.26 25.17
CA LYS A 55 0.01 -19.87 25.03
C LYS A 55 0.20 -19.11 26.35
N TYR A 56 1.02 -18.06 26.37
CA TYR A 56 1.35 -17.32 27.59
C TYR A 56 1.26 -15.80 27.38
N SER A 57 0.44 -15.13 28.21
CA SER A 57 0.40 -13.66 28.28
C SER A 57 1.56 -13.07 29.08
N ARG A 58 2.13 -13.85 30.01
CA ARG A 58 3.23 -13.46 30.89
C ARG A 58 4.14 -14.66 31.13
N TRP A 59 5.44 -14.41 31.19
CA TRP A 59 6.45 -15.44 31.45
C TRP A 59 7.02 -15.42 32.87
N ARG A 60 6.70 -14.38 33.65
CA ARG A 60 7.22 -14.17 34.99
C ARG A 60 6.13 -13.87 36.00
N ALA A 61 6.38 -14.28 37.25
CA ALA A 61 5.67 -13.79 38.42
C ALA A 61 6.72 -13.41 39.49
N LYS A 62 6.56 -12.24 40.11
CA LYS A 62 7.49 -11.72 41.14
C LYS A 62 8.96 -11.71 40.68
N GLY A 63 9.21 -11.38 39.41
CA GLY A 63 10.56 -11.30 38.83
C GLY A 63 11.20 -12.62 38.42
N GLN A 64 10.59 -13.76 38.75
CA GLN A 64 11.10 -15.10 38.37
C GLN A 64 10.27 -15.72 37.24
N ALA A 65 10.88 -16.63 36.47
CA ALA A 65 10.20 -17.40 35.46
C ALA A 65 9.04 -18.20 36.09
N LEU A 66 7.92 -18.33 35.37
CA LEU A 66 6.81 -19.16 35.84
C LEU A 66 7.24 -20.63 35.88
N PRO A 67 7.13 -21.34 37.01
CA PRO A 67 7.57 -22.74 37.11
C PRO A 67 6.89 -23.67 36.10
N ASP A 68 5.62 -23.43 35.78
CA ASP A 68 4.87 -24.18 34.75
C ASP A 68 5.50 -24.03 33.36
N VAL A 69 5.86 -22.80 32.98
CA VAL A 69 6.51 -22.49 31.69
C VAL A 69 7.85 -23.22 31.59
N VAL A 70 8.67 -23.11 32.65
CA VAL A 70 9.99 -23.74 32.70
C VAL A 70 9.87 -25.26 32.60
N ALA A 71 8.98 -25.88 33.37
CA ALA A 71 8.80 -27.33 33.35
C ALA A 71 8.36 -27.84 31.98
N LYS A 72 7.38 -27.17 31.35
CA LYS A 72 6.90 -27.51 30.00
C LYS A 72 7.98 -27.34 28.95
N TYR A 73 8.74 -26.25 29.02
CA TYR A 73 9.86 -25.99 28.10
C TYR A 73 10.97 -27.02 28.24
N GLN A 74 11.41 -27.33 29.47
CA GLN A 74 12.48 -28.29 29.73
C GLN A 74 12.13 -29.71 29.24
N ALA A 75 10.86 -30.10 29.33
CA ALA A 75 10.39 -31.41 28.86
C ALA A 75 10.58 -31.63 27.34
N LEU A 76 10.73 -30.57 26.54
CA LEU A 76 10.89 -30.66 25.08
C LEU A 76 12.32 -31.05 24.67
N GLY A 77 13.31 -30.75 25.52
CA GLY A 77 14.73 -30.97 25.20
C GLY A 77 15.17 -30.26 23.92
N ALA A 78 14.86 -28.96 23.81
CA ALA A 78 15.27 -28.12 22.70
C ALA A 78 16.79 -27.89 22.68
N GLU A 79 17.39 -27.90 21.49
CA GLU A 79 18.82 -27.68 21.26
C GLU A 79 19.10 -26.23 20.83
N LEU A 80 18.11 -25.54 20.27
CA LEU A 80 18.15 -24.13 19.85
C LEU A 80 16.77 -23.50 20.08
N ASN A 81 16.75 -22.26 20.56
CA ASN A 81 15.55 -21.44 20.51
C ASN A 81 15.61 -20.47 19.33
N VAL A 82 14.50 -20.35 18.62
CA VAL A 82 14.31 -19.37 17.55
C VAL A 82 13.19 -18.42 17.96
N LEU A 83 13.52 -17.12 18.09
CA LEU A 83 12.60 -16.06 18.48
C LEU A 83 12.34 -15.14 17.28
N PRO A 84 11.45 -15.53 16.35
CA PRO A 84 11.26 -14.80 15.09
C PRO A 84 10.50 -13.49 15.28
N PHE A 85 9.60 -13.42 16.25
CA PHE A 85 8.91 -12.18 16.62
C PHE A 85 8.33 -12.32 18.02
N CYS A 86 9.08 -11.87 19.03
CA CYS A 86 8.65 -11.92 20.43
C CYS A 86 8.48 -10.49 20.97
N SER A 87 7.28 -10.15 21.44
CA SER A 87 6.96 -8.81 21.94
C SER A 87 7.32 -8.60 23.42
N GLN A 88 7.91 -9.60 24.07
CA GLN A 88 8.24 -9.56 25.49
C GLN A 88 9.58 -10.23 25.75
N PHE A 89 10.28 -9.74 26.77
CA PHE A 89 11.55 -10.30 27.19
C PHE A 89 11.35 -11.69 27.81
N ILE A 90 11.98 -12.72 27.25
CA ILE A 90 11.88 -14.11 27.73
C ILE A 90 12.81 -14.32 28.95
N PRO A 91 12.45 -15.16 29.94
CA PRO A 91 13.33 -15.48 31.06
C PRO A 91 14.68 -16.05 30.64
N MET A 92 15.76 -15.60 31.29
CA MET A 92 17.11 -16.10 31.00
C MET A 92 17.23 -17.60 31.19
N GLU A 93 16.50 -18.17 32.16
CA GLU A 93 16.41 -19.62 32.37
C GLU A 93 15.90 -20.38 31.13
N ILE A 94 15.08 -19.75 30.28
CA ILE A 94 14.63 -20.31 29.00
C ILE A 94 15.64 -19.99 27.89
N ILE A 95 16.12 -18.74 27.85
CA ILE A 95 17.06 -18.25 26.81
C ILE A 95 18.38 -19.03 26.81
N SER A 96 18.92 -19.34 27.98
CA SER A 96 20.23 -19.99 28.14
C SER A 96 20.15 -21.51 28.30
N ALA A 97 18.95 -22.10 28.39
CA ALA A 97 18.79 -23.55 28.54
C ALA A 97 19.27 -24.41 27.35
N PRO A 98 19.00 -24.06 26.08
CA PRO A 98 19.35 -24.92 24.96
C PRO A 98 20.87 -24.88 24.70
N ARG A 99 21.45 -26.00 24.24
CA ARG A 99 22.90 -26.13 23.98
C ARG A 99 23.45 -25.06 23.04
N HIS A 100 22.69 -24.69 22.01
CA HIS A 100 23.09 -23.65 21.05
C HIS A 100 22.61 -22.25 21.46
N GLY A 101 21.95 -22.09 22.60
CA GLY A 101 21.39 -20.80 23.03
C GLY A 101 20.15 -20.39 22.25
N SER A 102 19.88 -19.09 22.23
CA SER A 102 18.71 -18.52 21.57
C SER A 102 19.13 -17.48 20.54
N ILE A 103 18.49 -17.49 19.37
CA ILE A 103 18.64 -16.43 18.37
C ILE A 103 17.34 -15.65 18.21
N ILE A 104 17.48 -14.34 18.01
CA ILE A 104 16.37 -13.39 17.94
C ILE A 104 16.44 -12.64 16.61
N TYR A 105 15.28 -12.46 15.98
CA TYR A 105 15.12 -11.51 14.88
C TYR A 105 14.81 -10.13 15.42
N HIS A 106 15.51 -9.11 14.91
CA HIS A 106 15.30 -7.72 15.26
C HIS A 106 15.22 -6.84 14.01
N PRO A 107 14.15 -6.07 13.78
CA PRO A 107 13.93 -5.34 12.54
C PRO A 107 14.62 -3.97 12.52
N SER A 108 15.89 -3.92 12.91
CA SER A 108 16.79 -2.79 12.69
C SER A 108 18.24 -3.25 12.49
N LEU A 109 19.10 -2.30 12.13
CA LEU A 109 20.54 -2.48 12.05
C LEU A 109 21.17 -2.24 13.42
N LEU A 110 21.13 -3.26 14.28
CA LEU A 110 21.77 -3.24 15.59
C LEU A 110 23.25 -2.83 15.46
N PRO A 111 23.76 -1.93 16.34
CA PRO A 111 23.19 -1.56 17.66
C PRO A 111 22.15 -0.43 17.63
N ARG A 112 21.77 0.08 16.46
CA ARG A 112 20.78 1.14 16.35
C ARG A 112 19.37 0.60 16.57
N HIS A 113 18.55 1.37 17.27
CA HIS A 113 17.16 1.06 17.58
C HIS A 113 16.97 -0.27 18.34
N ARG A 114 17.73 -0.47 19.43
CA ARG A 114 17.41 -1.50 20.42
C ARG A 114 16.03 -1.21 21.02
N GLY A 115 15.30 -2.26 21.40
CA GLY A 115 13.98 -2.14 21.98
C GLY A 115 12.83 -2.33 21.00
N ALA A 116 11.63 -2.06 21.50
CA ALA A 116 10.42 -2.32 20.75
C ALA A 116 10.22 -1.27 19.65
N SER A 117 9.37 -1.57 18.67
CA SER A 117 8.99 -0.61 17.61
C SER A 117 10.18 -0.08 16.79
N ALA A 118 11.24 -0.87 16.61
CA ALA A 118 12.46 -0.44 15.91
C ALA A 118 12.21 0.04 14.46
N ILE A 119 11.22 -0.53 13.76
CA ILE A 119 10.80 -0.07 12.43
C ILE A 119 10.23 1.36 12.52
N ASN A 120 9.40 1.63 13.52
CA ASN A 120 8.84 2.96 13.74
C ASN A 120 9.97 3.98 13.93
N TRP A 121 10.92 3.68 14.82
CA TRP A 121 12.02 4.59 15.14
C TRP A 121 13.02 4.80 14.01
N THR A 122 13.22 3.78 13.16
CA THR A 122 14.00 3.91 11.91
C THR A 122 13.40 5.02 11.02
N LEU A 123 12.07 5.01 10.86
CA LEU A 123 11.37 5.95 9.98
C LEU A 123 11.16 7.32 10.65
N ILE A 124 10.85 7.36 11.95
CA ILE A 124 10.70 8.60 12.74
C ILE A 124 11.98 9.43 12.70
N HIS A 125 13.15 8.79 12.80
CA HIS A 125 14.45 9.48 12.75
C HIS A 125 14.94 9.79 11.32
N GLY A 126 14.16 9.46 10.29
CA GLY A 126 14.53 9.79 8.90
C GLY A 126 15.73 8.99 8.39
N ASP A 127 15.92 7.75 8.86
CA ASP A 127 17.04 6.94 8.44
C ASP A 127 17.01 6.67 6.94
N LYS A 128 18.15 6.84 6.27
CA LYS A 128 18.32 6.53 4.84
C LYS A 128 18.53 5.03 4.57
N LYS A 129 18.87 4.30 5.63
CA LYS A 129 19.12 2.86 5.61
C LYS A 129 18.37 2.21 6.75
N GLY A 130 17.71 1.10 6.43
CA GLY A 130 17.05 0.24 7.39
C GLY A 130 17.51 -1.19 7.17
N GLY A 131 16.95 -2.13 7.91
CA GLY A 131 17.29 -3.52 7.75
C GLY A 131 16.91 -4.34 8.96
N PHE A 132 17.48 -5.53 9.05
CA PHE A 132 17.24 -6.42 10.18
C PHE A 132 18.53 -7.13 10.60
N SER A 133 18.52 -7.60 11.84
CA SER A 133 19.59 -8.35 12.48
C SER A 133 19.06 -9.67 13.01
N ILE A 134 19.84 -10.74 12.86
CA ILE A 134 19.69 -11.95 13.67
C ILE A 134 20.85 -11.97 14.66
N PHE A 135 20.55 -12.07 15.94
CA PHE A 135 21.57 -11.99 16.99
C PHE A 135 21.37 -13.06 18.05
N TRP A 136 22.44 -13.36 18.78
CA TRP A 136 22.47 -14.28 19.90
C TRP A 136 21.97 -13.57 21.14
N ALA A 137 20.93 -14.08 21.77
CA ALA A 137 20.40 -13.49 23.00
C ALA A 137 21.42 -13.57 24.14
N ASP A 138 21.49 -12.50 24.93
CA ASP A 138 22.26 -12.36 26.16
C ASP A 138 21.34 -11.85 27.29
N ASP A 139 21.92 -11.41 28.41
CA ASP A 139 21.18 -10.89 29.57
C ASP A 139 20.82 -9.40 29.46
N GLY A 140 21.26 -8.72 28.39
CA GLY A 140 20.87 -7.36 28.07
C GLY A 140 19.67 -7.28 27.13
N LEU A 141 19.33 -6.04 26.74
CA LEU A 141 18.19 -5.75 25.89
C LEU A 141 18.68 -5.46 24.47
N ASP A 142 18.56 -6.46 23.60
CA ASP A 142 19.02 -6.44 22.21
C ASP A 142 20.53 -6.11 22.07
N THR A 143 21.33 -6.56 23.03
CA THR A 143 22.79 -6.26 23.12
C THR A 143 23.68 -7.38 22.60
N GLY A 144 23.18 -8.61 22.53
CA GLY A 144 24.02 -9.76 22.25
C GLY A 144 24.62 -9.81 20.84
N ASP A 145 25.63 -10.66 20.67
CA ASP A 145 26.43 -10.76 19.45
C ASP A 145 25.56 -10.96 18.20
N LEU A 146 25.86 -10.22 17.13
CA LEU A 146 25.21 -10.42 15.84
C LEU A 146 25.66 -11.75 15.22
N LEU A 147 24.71 -12.46 14.60
CA LEU A 147 24.96 -13.63 13.77
C LEU A 147 25.01 -13.22 12.30
N LEU A 148 24.01 -12.47 11.85
CA LEU A 148 23.96 -11.85 10.52
C LEU A 148 23.11 -10.58 10.53
N GLN A 149 23.31 -9.74 9.52
CA GLN A 149 22.58 -8.49 9.34
C GLN A 149 22.39 -8.23 7.84
N LYS A 150 21.25 -7.67 7.43
CA LYS A 150 21.00 -7.24 6.05
C LYS A 150 20.42 -5.84 6.02
N GLU A 151 20.96 -5.00 5.14
CA GLU A 151 20.53 -3.62 4.92
C GLU A 151 19.62 -3.48 3.70
N CYS A 152 18.79 -2.44 3.72
CA CYS A 152 18.05 -1.93 2.59
C CYS A 152 18.01 -0.40 2.61
N GLU A 153 17.75 0.20 1.45
CA GLU A 153 17.42 1.62 1.37
C GLU A 153 16.01 1.86 1.94
N VAL A 154 15.87 2.93 2.71
CA VAL A 154 14.59 3.47 3.15
C VAL A 154 14.20 4.56 2.16
N LEU A 155 13.07 4.35 1.48
CA LEU A 155 12.56 5.31 0.50
C LEU A 155 11.94 6.53 1.22
N PRO A 156 11.88 7.70 0.57
CA PRO A 156 11.38 8.93 1.20
C PRO A 156 10.00 8.76 1.84
N ASP A 157 9.07 8.10 1.12
CA ASP A 157 7.69 7.92 1.57
C ASP A 157 7.44 6.51 2.15
N ASP A 158 8.49 5.79 2.55
CA ASP A 158 8.32 4.50 3.23
C ASP A 158 7.59 4.69 4.56
N THR A 159 6.56 3.88 4.71
CA THR A 159 5.81 3.64 5.94
C THR A 159 6.30 2.39 6.66
N VAL A 160 5.92 2.20 7.92
CA VAL A 160 6.20 0.95 8.67
C VAL A 160 5.71 -0.25 7.88
N SER A 161 4.50 -0.17 7.34
CA SER A 161 3.88 -1.26 6.59
C SER A 161 4.60 -1.55 5.26
N THR A 162 4.98 -0.52 4.50
CA THR A 162 5.66 -0.71 3.20
C THR A 162 7.08 -1.24 3.36
N LEU A 163 7.87 -0.70 4.30
CA LEU A 163 9.21 -1.19 4.60
C LEU A 163 9.17 -2.64 5.12
N TYR A 164 8.20 -2.95 5.99
CA TYR A 164 8.00 -4.30 6.48
C TYR A 164 7.66 -5.28 5.36
N ASN A 165 6.65 -4.98 4.55
CA ASN A 165 6.18 -5.88 3.50
C ASN A 165 7.20 -6.05 2.36
N ARG A 166 7.88 -4.96 1.95
CA ARG A 166 8.84 -4.99 0.84
C ARG A 166 10.10 -5.75 1.19
N PHE A 167 10.63 -5.59 2.40
CA PHE A 167 11.97 -6.06 2.75
C PHE A 167 12.03 -6.85 4.05
N LEU A 168 11.63 -6.25 5.18
CA LEU A 168 11.91 -6.83 6.51
C LEU A 168 11.21 -8.19 6.70
N PHE A 169 9.98 -8.33 6.22
CA PHE A 169 9.23 -9.58 6.27
C PHE A 169 9.86 -10.66 5.37
N PRO A 170 9.92 -10.52 4.03
CA PRO A 170 10.40 -11.61 3.16
C PRO A 170 11.89 -11.92 3.36
N GLU A 171 12.74 -10.90 3.55
CA GLU A 171 14.18 -11.11 3.74
C GLU A 171 14.52 -11.51 5.17
N GLY A 172 13.74 -11.07 6.17
CA GLY A 172 13.88 -11.49 7.56
C GLY A 172 13.61 -12.98 7.75
N ILE A 173 12.57 -13.52 7.09
CA ILE A 173 12.28 -14.97 7.09
C ILE A 173 13.48 -15.73 6.52
N LYS A 174 13.98 -15.33 5.34
CA LYS A 174 15.17 -15.94 4.72
C LYS A 174 16.40 -15.85 5.63
N GLY A 175 16.60 -14.70 6.28
CA GLY A 175 17.70 -14.46 7.21
C GLY A 175 17.64 -15.38 8.42
N MET A 176 16.46 -15.57 9.03
CA MET A 176 16.30 -16.48 10.16
C MET A 176 16.57 -17.94 9.76
N VAL A 177 16.04 -18.38 8.62
CA VAL A 177 16.28 -19.74 8.11
C VAL A 177 17.77 -19.97 7.81
N GLN A 178 18.43 -18.99 7.19
CA GLN A 178 19.87 -19.03 6.94
C GLN A 178 20.66 -19.08 8.25
N ALA A 179 20.27 -18.31 9.27
CA ALA A 179 20.92 -18.31 10.56
C ALA A 179 20.87 -19.70 11.22
N VAL A 180 19.70 -20.34 11.24
CA VAL A 180 19.55 -21.70 11.77
C VAL A 180 20.41 -22.71 11.00
N ARG A 181 20.45 -22.60 9.66
CA ARG A 181 21.32 -23.45 8.83
C ARG A 181 22.79 -23.32 9.19
N LEU A 182 23.28 -22.09 9.36
CA LEU A 182 24.67 -21.83 9.79
C LEU A 182 24.97 -22.44 11.16
N ILE A 183 24.00 -22.43 12.08
CA ILE A 183 24.14 -23.06 13.41
C ILE A 183 24.23 -24.59 13.27
N ALA A 184 23.35 -25.20 12.48
CA ALA A 184 23.37 -26.64 12.22
C ALA A 184 24.70 -27.11 11.59
N GLU A 185 25.29 -26.27 10.73
CA GLU A 185 26.59 -26.54 10.10
C GLU A 185 27.80 -26.22 10.99
N GLY A 186 27.61 -25.64 12.17
CA GLY A 186 28.70 -25.20 13.05
C GLY A 186 29.51 -24.02 12.51
N LYS A 187 28.91 -23.19 11.65
CA LYS A 187 29.55 -22.04 10.97
C LYS A 187 28.94 -20.69 11.34
N ALA A 188 28.02 -20.64 12.29
CA ALA A 188 27.35 -19.42 12.68
C ALA A 188 28.34 -18.40 13.29
N PRO A 189 28.42 -17.17 12.75
CA PRO A 189 29.27 -16.12 13.31
C PRO A 189 28.79 -15.67 14.69
N ARG A 190 29.71 -15.08 15.45
CA ARG A 190 29.43 -14.27 16.65
C ARG A 190 30.20 -12.97 16.52
N LEU A 191 29.48 -11.89 16.26
CA LEU A 191 30.05 -10.57 15.99
C LEU A 191 29.57 -9.62 17.10
N PRO A 192 30.40 -9.31 18.10
CA PRO A 192 30.03 -8.38 19.17
C PRO A 192 29.52 -7.07 18.59
N GLN A 193 28.41 -6.56 19.14
CA GLN A 193 27.88 -5.27 18.71
C GLN A 193 28.87 -4.14 19.08
N PRO A 194 29.10 -3.16 18.19
CA PRO A 194 29.83 -1.95 18.58
C PRO A 194 28.97 -1.09 19.53
N GLU A 195 29.63 -0.29 20.36
CA GLU A 195 28.95 0.75 21.17
C GLU A 195 28.63 2.00 20.35
N GLU A 196 29.40 2.25 19.28
CA GLU A 196 29.18 3.37 18.38
C GLU A 196 27.84 3.22 17.65
N GLY A 197 27.01 4.27 17.72
CA GLY A 197 25.69 4.30 17.08
C GLY A 197 24.60 3.53 17.82
N ALA A 198 24.88 3.00 19.02
CA ALA A 198 23.88 2.35 19.84
C ALA A 198 22.79 3.32 20.30
N THR A 199 21.52 2.99 20.05
CA THR A 199 20.37 3.74 20.54
C THR A 199 19.33 2.80 21.12
N TYR A 200 18.44 3.32 21.96
CA TYR A 200 17.35 2.57 22.56
C TYR A 200 16.10 3.41 22.56
N GLU A 201 14.99 2.81 22.15
CA GLU A 201 13.68 3.43 22.24
C GLU A 201 12.61 2.45 22.74
N GLY A 202 11.56 3.03 23.34
CA GLY A 202 10.44 2.27 23.90
C GLY A 202 9.42 1.85 22.84
N ILE A 203 8.41 1.09 23.29
CA ILE A 203 7.28 0.70 22.45
C ILE A 203 6.47 1.93 22.02
N GLN A 204 6.13 2.00 20.73
CA GLN A 204 5.28 3.04 20.19
C GLN A 204 3.81 2.63 20.27
N LYS A 205 3.02 3.40 21.02
CA LYS A 205 1.58 3.18 21.23
C LYS A 205 0.77 4.33 20.67
N LYS A 206 -0.55 4.18 20.61
CA LYS A 206 -1.43 5.24 20.12
C LYS A 206 -1.21 6.52 20.93
N GLU A 207 -1.13 6.44 22.25
CA GLU A 207 -0.95 7.59 23.13
C GLU A 207 0.35 8.37 22.84
N THR A 208 1.43 7.66 22.51
CA THR A 208 2.75 8.24 22.22
C THR A 208 2.95 8.60 20.75
N ALA A 209 1.94 8.39 19.90
CA ALA A 209 1.96 8.76 18.48
C ALA A 209 1.27 10.12 18.19
N LYS A 210 0.94 10.91 19.22
CA LYS A 210 0.42 12.27 19.05
C LYS A 210 1.44 13.13 18.31
N ILE A 211 1.01 13.85 17.27
CA ILE A 211 1.87 14.72 16.48
C ILE A 211 2.31 15.92 17.33
N ASN A 212 3.61 16.14 17.42
CA ASN A 212 4.17 17.40 17.87
C ASN A 212 4.34 18.32 16.65
N TRP A 213 3.53 19.38 16.58
CA TRP A 213 3.50 20.32 15.47
C TRP A 213 4.64 21.34 15.48
N ASP A 214 5.36 21.51 16.60
CA ASP A 214 6.52 22.39 16.68
C ASP A 214 7.78 21.69 16.12
N GLN A 215 7.69 21.29 14.86
CA GLN A 215 8.76 20.58 14.15
C GLN A 215 8.77 20.96 12.66
N PRO A 216 9.91 20.81 11.96
CA PRO A 216 9.98 20.96 10.51
C PRO A 216 9.05 19.98 9.78
N ALA A 217 8.56 20.35 8.60
CA ALA A 217 7.62 19.52 7.83
C ALA A 217 8.16 18.10 7.56
N GLU A 218 9.46 17.96 7.33
CA GLU A 218 10.13 16.66 7.15
C GLU A 218 10.04 15.78 8.41
N ALA A 219 10.21 16.35 9.60
CA ALA A 219 10.09 15.60 10.85
C ALA A 219 8.64 15.20 11.12
N ILE A 220 7.66 16.06 10.79
CA ILE A 220 6.23 15.72 10.88
C ILE A 220 5.89 14.59 9.90
N HIS A 221 6.38 14.67 8.67
CA HIS A 221 6.23 13.61 7.67
C HIS A 221 6.84 12.28 8.15
N ASN A 222 8.08 12.30 8.65
CA ASN A 222 8.76 11.14 9.23
C ASN A 222 7.98 10.56 10.41
N TRP A 223 7.39 11.42 11.25
CA TRP A 223 6.52 11.00 12.33
C TRP A 223 5.27 10.28 11.83
N ILE A 224 4.60 10.82 10.80
CA ILE A 224 3.40 10.19 10.24
C ILE A 224 3.75 8.83 9.63
N ARG A 225 4.71 8.77 8.69
CA ARG A 225 5.06 7.52 8.01
C ARG A 225 5.67 6.48 8.96
N GLY A 226 6.40 6.92 9.98
CA GLY A 226 6.95 6.05 11.03
C GLY A 226 5.91 5.52 12.02
N ASN A 227 4.66 5.97 11.92
CA ASN A 227 3.53 5.41 12.66
C ASN A 227 2.46 4.82 11.72
N ASP A 228 2.75 4.72 10.42
CA ASP A 228 1.81 4.25 9.39
C ASP A 228 2.06 2.77 9.04
N LYS A 229 1.12 1.83 9.25
CA LYS A 229 -0.27 2.02 9.71
C LYS A 229 -0.45 1.92 11.22
N VAL A 230 0.53 1.39 11.95
CA VAL A 230 0.43 1.11 13.39
C VAL A 230 1.48 1.92 14.15
N PRO A 231 1.09 2.66 15.21
CA PRO A 231 -0.27 2.80 15.79
C PRO A 231 -1.15 3.88 15.12
N GLY A 232 -0.65 4.58 14.11
CA GLY A 232 -1.30 5.71 13.45
C GLY A 232 -1.05 7.04 14.17
N ALA A 233 -0.25 7.92 13.57
CA ALA A 233 0.00 9.26 14.07
C ALA A 233 -1.28 10.10 14.08
N TRP A 234 -1.52 10.89 15.13
CA TRP A 234 -2.80 11.59 15.30
C TRP A 234 -2.68 12.97 15.92
N THR A 235 -3.71 13.78 15.74
CA THR A 235 -3.91 15.10 16.36
C THR A 235 -5.37 15.26 16.80
N GLU A 236 -5.65 16.26 17.63
CA GLU A 236 -7.02 16.72 17.90
C GLU A 236 -7.34 17.86 16.92
N ALA A 237 -8.47 17.74 16.20
CA ALA A 237 -9.01 18.77 15.32
C ALA A 237 -10.50 18.49 15.08
N CYS A 238 -11.32 19.52 14.83
CA CYS A 238 -12.77 19.38 14.68
C CYS A 238 -13.43 18.54 15.80
N GLU A 239 -13.02 18.78 17.04
CA GLU A 239 -13.54 18.12 18.26
C GLU A 239 -13.38 16.59 18.30
N GLN A 240 -12.49 16.02 17.48
CA GLN A 240 -12.22 14.58 17.44
C GLN A 240 -10.72 14.29 17.27
N LYS A 241 -10.33 13.02 17.46
CA LYS A 241 -9.01 12.53 17.07
C LYS A 241 -8.97 12.20 15.59
N LEU A 242 -8.12 12.90 14.84
CA LEU A 242 -7.82 12.59 13.44
C LEU A 242 -6.49 11.84 13.37
N THR A 243 -6.48 10.69 12.70
CA THR A 243 -5.27 9.91 12.45
C THR A 243 -4.87 10.06 10.99
N PHE A 244 -3.58 10.29 10.72
CA PHE A 244 -3.07 10.58 9.38
C PHE A 244 -2.24 9.43 8.82
N PHE A 245 -2.41 9.16 7.53
CA PHE A 245 -1.73 8.10 6.78
C PHE A 245 -1.33 8.57 5.38
N ASN A 246 -0.43 7.81 4.75
CA ASN A 246 0.05 8.03 3.37
C ASN A 246 0.57 9.47 3.18
N SER A 247 1.54 9.85 4.02
CA SER A 247 2.19 11.16 3.97
C SER A 247 3.27 11.21 2.88
N THR A 248 3.43 12.37 2.21
CA THR A 248 4.54 12.65 1.29
C THR A 248 5.04 14.09 1.41
N LEU A 249 6.32 14.32 1.16
CA LEU A 249 6.91 15.65 1.01
C LEU A 249 6.88 16.15 -0.44
N ASN A 250 6.53 15.28 -1.40
CA ASN A 250 6.38 15.70 -2.79
C ASN A 250 5.12 16.56 -2.96
N THR A 251 5.31 17.87 -2.82
CA THR A 251 4.26 18.89 -2.90
C THR A 251 4.46 19.81 -4.09
N SER A 252 5.31 19.42 -5.06
CA SER A 252 5.59 20.24 -6.24
C SER A 252 4.33 20.47 -7.06
N GLY A 253 4.02 21.74 -7.37
CA GLY A 253 2.83 22.11 -8.11
C GLY A 253 1.55 22.17 -7.28
N LEU A 254 1.58 21.77 -6.00
CA LEU A 254 0.45 21.94 -5.10
C LEU A 254 0.41 23.37 -4.57
N VAL A 255 -0.79 23.93 -4.53
CA VAL A 255 -1.10 25.21 -3.89
C VAL A 255 -2.03 24.96 -2.71
N PRO A 256 -1.89 25.70 -1.59
CA PRO A 256 -2.74 25.54 -0.42
C PRO A 256 -4.09 26.24 -0.62
N GLU A 257 -4.83 25.80 -1.64
CA GLU A 257 -6.15 26.31 -2.00
C GLU A 257 -7.21 25.22 -1.77
N GLY A 258 -8.20 25.55 -0.94
CA GLY A 258 -9.25 24.63 -0.52
C GLY A 258 -9.80 25.03 0.85
N ASP A 259 -10.42 24.06 1.53
CA ASP A 259 -11.07 24.31 2.80
C ASP A 259 -10.07 24.23 3.96
N ALA A 260 -10.02 25.27 4.79
CA ALA A 260 -9.13 25.30 5.94
C ALA A 260 -9.56 24.28 7.01
N LEU A 261 -8.61 23.51 7.52
CA LEU A 261 -8.74 22.62 8.66
C LEU A 261 -7.94 23.19 9.84
N PRO A 262 -8.58 23.88 10.80
CA PRO A 262 -7.89 24.39 11.99
C PRO A 262 -7.40 23.23 12.86
N ILE A 263 -6.10 23.23 13.16
CA ILE A 263 -5.47 22.23 14.03
C ILE A 263 -4.81 22.94 15.20
N PRO A 264 -5.32 22.80 16.44
CA PRO A 264 -4.69 23.36 17.63
C PRO A 264 -3.21 22.95 17.77
N GLY A 265 -2.34 23.94 17.95
CA GLY A 265 -0.90 23.75 18.09
C GLY A 265 -0.11 23.72 16.78
N ALA A 266 -0.77 23.59 15.63
CA ALA A 266 -0.11 23.69 14.33
C ALA A 266 0.34 25.12 14.01
N HIS A 267 1.48 25.27 13.33
CA HIS A 267 2.01 26.58 12.94
C HIS A 267 1.07 27.33 11.98
N ARG A 268 0.43 26.59 11.06
CA ARG A 268 -0.63 27.07 10.19
C ARG A 268 -1.78 26.07 10.18
N PRO A 269 -3.02 26.52 9.88
CA PRO A 269 -4.11 25.60 9.57
C PRO A 269 -3.72 24.68 8.41
N GLY A 270 -4.20 23.43 8.46
CA GLY A 270 -4.14 22.56 7.29
C GLY A 270 -5.10 23.05 6.21
N VAL A 271 -4.90 22.61 4.97
CA VAL A 271 -5.81 22.92 3.85
C VAL A 271 -6.21 21.61 3.17
N VAL A 272 -7.51 21.33 3.17
CA VAL A 272 -8.10 20.21 2.44
C VAL A 272 -8.23 20.62 0.97
N THR A 273 -7.46 19.96 0.12
CA THR A 273 -7.41 20.18 -1.34
C THR A 273 -7.92 18.93 -2.06
N LYS A 274 -8.10 19.02 -3.39
CA LYS A 274 -8.40 17.82 -4.20
C LYS A 274 -7.33 16.72 -4.08
N ALA A 275 -6.06 17.10 -3.86
CA ALA A 275 -4.94 16.17 -3.74
C ALA A 275 -4.83 15.51 -2.35
N GLY A 276 -5.50 16.06 -1.33
CA GLY A 276 -5.43 15.62 0.06
C GLY A 276 -5.30 16.79 1.04
N LEU A 277 -4.88 16.49 2.27
CA LEU A 277 -4.69 17.49 3.33
C LEU A 277 -3.24 18.00 3.32
N ILE A 278 -3.05 19.25 2.93
CA ILE A 278 -1.77 19.95 3.07
C ILE A 278 -1.61 20.36 4.54
N LEU A 279 -0.43 20.08 5.10
CA LEU A 279 -0.02 20.46 6.44
C LEU A 279 1.30 21.24 6.38
N PHE A 280 1.59 21.97 7.45
CA PHE A 280 2.77 22.83 7.54
C PHE A 280 3.62 22.48 8.76
N GLY A 281 4.94 22.45 8.55
CA GLY A 281 5.90 22.47 9.66
C GLY A 281 6.06 23.87 10.27
N ASN A 282 6.80 23.96 11.37
CA ASN A 282 7.23 25.23 11.95
C ASN A 282 8.24 25.99 11.07
N ASP A 283 8.74 25.34 10.01
CA ASP A 283 9.59 25.89 8.96
C ASP A 283 8.80 26.35 7.72
N ASP A 284 7.46 26.40 7.81
CA ASP A 284 6.52 26.78 6.74
C ASP A 284 6.56 25.92 5.48
N LYS A 285 7.32 24.81 5.49
CA LYS A 285 7.29 23.83 4.41
C LYS A 285 6.04 22.98 4.48
N MET A 286 5.64 22.47 3.32
CA MET A 286 4.45 21.64 3.17
C MET A 286 4.79 20.15 3.24
N LEU A 287 3.85 19.39 3.79
CA LEU A 287 3.69 17.97 3.52
C LEU A 287 2.23 17.70 3.12
N LEU A 288 1.98 16.60 2.41
CA LEU A 288 0.65 16.17 2.02
C LEU A 288 0.29 14.87 2.75
N VAL A 289 -0.91 14.81 3.32
CA VAL A 289 -1.53 13.60 3.86
C VAL A 289 -2.67 13.18 2.94
N LYS A 290 -2.63 11.94 2.44
CA LYS A 290 -3.64 11.44 1.49
C LYS A 290 -4.86 10.81 2.17
N ASN A 291 -4.71 10.29 3.39
CA ASN A 291 -5.79 9.59 4.08
C ASN A 291 -5.90 10.01 5.55
N ILE A 292 -7.15 10.07 6.02
CA ILE A 292 -7.51 10.39 7.39
C ILE A 292 -8.40 9.27 7.92
N GLN A 293 -8.10 8.78 9.12
CA GLN A 293 -9.05 7.98 9.89
C GLN A 293 -9.69 8.85 10.98
N LEU A 294 -11.02 8.84 11.01
CA LEU A 294 -11.86 9.51 12.00
C LEU A 294 -11.88 8.71 13.31
N GLU A 295 -12.35 9.34 14.39
CA GLU A 295 -12.34 8.72 15.73
C GLU A 295 -13.25 7.48 15.85
N ASP A 296 -14.26 7.36 14.98
CA ASP A 296 -15.15 6.20 14.89
C ASP A 296 -14.54 4.98 14.14
N GLY A 297 -13.33 5.17 13.59
CA GLY A 297 -12.55 4.18 12.85
C GLY A 297 -12.68 4.28 11.33
N LYS A 298 -13.57 5.13 10.79
CA LYS A 298 -13.76 5.28 9.33
C LYS A 298 -12.51 5.90 8.69
N MET A 299 -11.96 5.22 7.69
CA MET A 299 -10.90 5.76 6.84
C MET A 299 -11.53 6.52 5.66
N ILE A 300 -10.99 7.69 5.34
CA ILE A 300 -11.40 8.50 4.20
C ILE A 300 -10.17 9.05 3.45
N LEU A 301 -10.37 9.41 2.19
CA LEU A 301 -9.44 10.26 1.44
C LEU A 301 -9.49 11.64 2.10
N ALA A 302 -8.31 12.20 2.35
CA ALA A 302 -8.19 13.48 3.01
C ALA A 302 -8.87 14.61 2.23
N SER A 303 -8.91 14.50 0.90
CA SER A 303 -9.60 15.43 -0.01
C SER A 303 -11.12 15.46 0.17
N ASN A 304 -11.70 14.40 0.73
CA ASN A 304 -13.14 14.27 0.97
C ASN A 304 -13.52 14.63 2.42
N PHE A 305 -12.61 15.18 3.24
CA PHE A 305 -12.84 15.43 4.67
C PHE A 305 -14.08 16.29 4.97
N PHE A 306 -14.32 17.34 4.18
CA PHE A 306 -15.50 18.22 4.34
C PHE A 306 -16.68 17.84 3.45
N LYS A 307 -16.51 16.87 2.55
CA LYS A 307 -17.65 16.31 1.83
C LYS A 307 -18.40 15.45 2.84
N GLY A 308 -19.60 15.89 3.22
CA GLY A 308 -20.52 15.03 3.97
C GLY A 308 -20.73 13.70 3.25
N ALA A 309 -21.33 12.71 3.90
CA ALA A 309 -21.69 11.44 3.29
C ALA A 309 -22.80 11.61 2.22
N ALA A 310 -22.54 12.39 1.17
CA ALA A 310 -23.34 12.48 -0.04
C ALA A 310 -22.84 11.40 -0.99
N SER A 311 -23.00 10.14 -0.58
CA SER A 311 -22.93 9.02 -1.50
C SER A 311 -24.38 8.69 -1.82
N SER A 312 -24.87 9.07 -3.00
CA SER A 312 -26.12 8.52 -3.51
C SER A 312 -25.94 7.00 -3.59
N VAL A 313 -26.72 6.26 -2.82
CA VAL A 313 -26.73 4.79 -2.88
C VAL A 313 -27.05 4.39 -4.31
N LEU A 314 -26.14 3.69 -4.97
CA LEU A 314 -26.36 3.20 -6.33
C LEU A 314 -27.46 2.15 -6.31
N GLU A 315 -28.38 2.25 -7.26
CA GLU A 315 -29.24 1.12 -7.62
C GLU A 315 -28.42 0.09 -8.38
N LEU A 316 -28.42 -1.14 -7.86
CA LEU A 316 -27.70 -2.27 -8.43
C LEU A 316 -28.53 -2.93 -9.52
N THR A 317 -27.90 -3.26 -10.64
CA THR A 317 -28.47 -4.11 -11.69
C THR A 317 -28.57 -5.56 -11.23
N GLU A 318 -29.35 -6.39 -11.92
CA GLU A 318 -29.46 -7.82 -11.59
C GLU A 318 -28.11 -8.54 -11.62
N ALA A 319 -27.22 -8.20 -12.55
CA ALA A 319 -25.88 -8.76 -12.62
C ALA A 319 -25.02 -8.35 -11.42
N GLU A 320 -25.10 -7.08 -11.00
CA GLU A 320 -24.35 -6.57 -9.84
C GLU A 320 -24.86 -7.13 -8.52
N LEU A 321 -26.16 -7.43 -8.41
CA LEU A 321 -26.73 -8.13 -7.26
C LEU A 321 -26.15 -9.55 -7.14
N VAL A 322 -25.98 -10.27 -8.25
CA VAL A 322 -25.33 -11.59 -8.26
C VAL A 322 -23.87 -11.48 -7.81
N THR A 323 -23.14 -10.48 -8.29
CA THR A 323 -21.77 -10.21 -7.85
C THR A 323 -21.72 -9.88 -6.35
N ALA A 324 -22.64 -9.05 -5.86
CA ALA A 324 -22.71 -8.70 -4.44
C ALA A 324 -22.87 -9.95 -3.56
N GLU A 325 -23.71 -10.93 -3.94
CA GLU A 325 -23.87 -12.15 -3.13
C GLU A 325 -22.69 -13.12 -3.22
N ALA A 326 -21.98 -13.14 -4.35
CA ALA A 326 -20.71 -13.85 -4.44
C ALA A 326 -19.67 -13.25 -3.48
N VAL A 327 -19.59 -11.92 -3.42
CA VAL A 327 -18.70 -11.19 -2.51
C VAL A 327 -19.13 -11.35 -1.04
N ARG A 328 -20.44 -11.35 -0.75
CA ARG A 328 -20.98 -11.65 0.60
C ARG A 328 -20.52 -13.01 1.10
N SER A 329 -20.51 -14.00 0.21
CA SER A 329 -20.00 -15.34 0.50
C SER A 329 -18.49 -15.35 0.81
N VAL A 330 -17.69 -14.48 0.15
CA VAL A 330 -16.27 -14.30 0.49
C VAL A 330 -16.13 -13.73 1.90
N TRP A 331 -16.85 -12.66 2.22
CA TRP A 331 -16.86 -12.06 3.57
C TRP A 331 -17.22 -13.08 4.64
N GLN A 332 -18.26 -13.89 4.42
CA GLN A 332 -18.68 -14.94 5.34
C GLN A 332 -17.58 -15.99 5.59
N ARG A 333 -16.84 -16.39 4.56
CA ARG A 333 -15.70 -17.33 4.69
C ARG A 333 -14.52 -16.73 5.45
N ILE A 334 -14.31 -15.42 5.33
CA ILE A 334 -13.24 -14.71 6.01
C ILE A 334 -13.62 -14.40 7.47
N LEU A 335 -14.90 -14.16 7.72
CA LEU A 335 -15.48 -13.80 9.02
C LEU A 335 -16.30 -14.96 9.59
N PRO A 336 -15.70 -16.10 9.99
CA PRO A 336 -16.42 -17.31 10.36
C PRO A 336 -17.29 -17.17 11.61
N LYS A 337 -17.17 -16.06 12.35
CA LYS A 337 -17.97 -15.75 13.55
C LYS A 337 -19.22 -14.92 13.26
N VAL A 338 -19.27 -14.30 12.09
CA VAL A 338 -20.45 -13.57 11.65
C VAL A 338 -21.43 -14.61 11.12
N LEU A 339 -22.63 -14.69 11.70
CA LEU A 339 -23.65 -15.66 11.30
C LEU A 339 -24.27 -15.30 9.95
N GLU A 340 -24.44 -14.01 9.69
CA GLU A 340 -24.97 -13.45 8.45
C GLU A 340 -24.28 -12.12 8.21
N VAL A 341 -23.65 -11.96 7.04
CA VAL A 341 -23.08 -10.68 6.63
C VAL A 341 -24.23 -9.81 6.13
N GLU A 342 -24.61 -8.78 6.89
CA GLU A 342 -25.52 -7.71 6.47
C GLU A 342 -24.75 -6.51 5.89
N ASP A 343 -25.43 -5.58 5.23
CA ASP A 343 -24.80 -4.36 4.66
C ASP A 343 -24.12 -3.49 5.72
N SER A 344 -24.60 -3.53 6.97
CA SER A 344 -24.01 -2.82 8.10
C SER A 344 -22.79 -3.52 8.73
N THR A 345 -22.48 -4.75 8.30
CA THR A 345 -21.37 -5.55 8.85
C THR A 345 -20.07 -4.83 8.56
N ASP A 346 -19.35 -4.44 9.61
CA ASP A 346 -18.02 -3.85 9.46
C ASP A 346 -16.95 -4.95 9.52
N PHE A 347 -16.11 -5.00 8.48
CA PHE A 347 -15.09 -6.02 8.26
C PHE A 347 -14.11 -6.12 9.44
N PHE A 348 -13.62 -4.99 9.92
CA PHE A 348 -12.58 -4.93 10.96
C PHE A 348 -13.18 -5.11 12.35
N LYS A 349 -14.33 -4.50 12.64
CA LYS A 349 -15.04 -4.69 13.91
C LYS A 349 -15.53 -6.14 14.08
N SER A 350 -15.70 -6.86 12.98
CA SER A 350 -16.02 -8.30 12.95
C SER A 350 -14.80 -9.21 13.10
N GLY A 351 -13.60 -8.66 13.32
CA GLY A 351 -12.39 -9.42 13.65
C GLY A 351 -11.44 -9.70 12.48
N ALA A 352 -11.64 -9.09 11.31
CA ALA A 352 -10.68 -9.14 10.22
C ALA A 352 -9.37 -8.41 10.60
N ALA A 353 -8.24 -8.95 10.13
CA ALA A 353 -6.91 -8.33 10.23
C ALA A 353 -6.35 -8.06 8.83
N SER A 354 -5.16 -7.44 8.75
CA SER A 354 -4.57 -7.07 7.46
C SER A 354 -4.34 -8.25 6.50
N VAL A 355 -4.15 -9.48 7.01
CA VAL A 355 -4.07 -10.69 6.16
C VAL A 355 -5.41 -11.03 5.50
N ASP A 356 -6.51 -10.75 6.20
CA ASP A 356 -7.87 -10.98 5.73
C ASP A 356 -8.24 -9.96 4.64
N VAL A 357 -7.69 -8.74 4.71
CA VAL A 357 -7.80 -7.73 3.64
C VAL A 357 -7.16 -8.22 2.34
N VAL A 358 -5.93 -8.73 2.42
CA VAL A 358 -5.23 -9.27 1.23
C VAL A 358 -6.04 -10.42 0.63
N ARG A 359 -6.53 -11.33 1.48
CA ARG A 359 -7.37 -12.45 1.04
C ARG A 359 -8.66 -11.98 0.38
N LEU A 360 -9.35 -11.00 0.97
CA LEU A 360 -10.57 -10.43 0.39
C LEU A 360 -10.29 -9.81 -0.98
N VAL A 361 -9.24 -9.00 -1.11
CA VAL A 361 -8.88 -8.34 -2.37
C VAL A 361 -8.62 -9.37 -3.47
N GLU A 362 -7.85 -10.42 -3.19
CA GLU A 362 -7.53 -11.43 -4.18
C GLU A 362 -8.76 -12.29 -4.55
N GLU A 363 -9.55 -12.76 -3.57
CA GLU A 363 -10.78 -13.54 -3.87
C GLU A 363 -11.81 -12.69 -4.66
N VAL A 364 -11.92 -11.39 -4.39
CA VAL A 364 -12.84 -10.51 -5.13
C VAL A 364 -12.35 -10.22 -6.54
N LYS A 365 -11.04 -10.04 -6.75
CA LYS A 365 -10.45 -9.92 -8.09
C LYS A 365 -10.65 -11.18 -8.93
N GLU A 366 -10.59 -12.36 -8.32
CA GLU A 366 -10.89 -13.61 -9.01
C GLU A 366 -12.37 -13.70 -9.44
N LEU A 367 -13.28 -13.12 -8.66
CA LEU A 367 -14.70 -13.06 -9.01
C LEU A 367 -15.01 -12.03 -10.10
N CYS A 368 -14.22 -10.95 -10.19
CA CYS A 368 -14.48 -9.80 -11.03
C CYS A 368 -13.32 -9.57 -12.01
N ASP A 369 -13.44 -10.08 -13.23
CA ASP A 369 -12.36 -10.00 -14.22
C ASP A 369 -12.08 -8.54 -14.63
N GLY A 370 -10.81 -8.14 -14.58
CA GLY A 370 -10.37 -6.77 -14.88
C GLY A 370 -10.64 -5.74 -13.77
N LEU A 371 -11.12 -6.15 -12.59
CA LEU A 371 -11.33 -5.26 -11.45
C LEU A 371 -10.00 -4.80 -10.83
N GLU A 372 -9.87 -3.49 -10.68
CA GLU A 372 -8.73 -2.86 -10.02
C GLU A 372 -9.04 -2.53 -8.56
N LEU A 373 -8.84 -3.52 -7.68
CA LEU A 373 -9.05 -3.41 -6.23
C LEU A 373 -7.72 -3.43 -5.45
N GLU A 374 -7.56 -2.52 -4.49
CA GLU A 374 -6.39 -2.43 -3.63
C GLU A 374 -6.77 -2.62 -2.15
N ASN A 375 -5.78 -2.93 -1.32
CA ASN A 375 -6.01 -3.08 0.12
C ASN A 375 -6.62 -1.83 0.75
N GLU A 376 -6.26 -0.65 0.23
CA GLU A 376 -6.76 0.64 0.69
C GLU A 376 -8.28 0.78 0.52
N ASP A 377 -8.82 0.24 -0.58
CA ASP A 377 -10.26 0.27 -0.86
C ASP A 377 -11.08 -0.42 0.25
N VAL A 378 -10.56 -1.51 0.80
CA VAL A 378 -11.22 -2.23 1.93
C VAL A 378 -11.18 -1.41 3.22
N TYR A 379 -10.12 -0.65 3.47
CA TYR A 379 -10.05 0.23 4.64
C TYR A 379 -11.00 1.42 4.49
N MET A 380 -11.16 1.93 3.27
CA MET A 380 -12.02 3.05 2.90
C MET A 380 -13.51 2.69 2.95
N ALA A 381 -13.84 1.44 2.63
CA ALA A 381 -15.19 0.91 2.64
C ALA A 381 -15.27 -0.30 3.58
N SER A 382 -15.22 -0.03 4.89
CA SER A 382 -15.13 -1.08 5.91
C SER A 382 -16.44 -1.82 6.13
N THR A 383 -17.59 -1.24 5.78
CA THR A 383 -18.89 -1.92 5.85
C THR A 383 -19.18 -2.67 4.56
N PHE A 384 -19.91 -3.78 4.64
CA PHE A 384 -20.24 -4.57 3.45
C PHE A 384 -20.98 -3.72 2.40
N GLY A 385 -21.96 -2.93 2.83
CA GLY A 385 -22.73 -2.06 1.95
C GLY A 385 -21.85 -1.03 1.23
N ASP A 386 -20.99 -0.32 1.97
CA ASP A 386 -20.05 0.63 1.38
C ASP A 386 -19.07 -0.07 0.43
N PHE A 387 -18.63 -1.28 0.77
CA PHE A 387 -17.69 -2.05 -0.04
C PHE A 387 -18.31 -2.45 -1.37
N ILE A 388 -19.58 -2.89 -1.38
CA ILE A 388 -20.30 -3.19 -2.63
C ILE A 388 -20.53 -1.93 -3.45
N GLN A 389 -20.86 -0.80 -2.82
CA GLN A 389 -21.01 0.46 -3.53
C GLN A 389 -19.69 0.89 -4.20
N LEU A 390 -18.56 0.81 -3.48
CA LEU A 390 -17.23 1.07 -4.03
C LEU A 390 -16.88 0.10 -5.15
N LEU A 391 -17.15 -1.20 -4.97
CA LEU A 391 -16.88 -2.24 -5.95
C LEU A 391 -17.62 -1.98 -7.26
N VAL A 392 -18.91 -1.67 -7.17
CA VAL A 392 -19.76 -1.41 -8.33
C VAL A 392 -19.35 -0.14 -9.04
N ARG A 393 -18.99 0.92 -8.31
CA ARG A 393 -18.40 2.14 -8.90
C ARG A 393 -17.17 1.80 -9.75
N LYS A 394 -16.23 1.07 -9.18
CA LYS A 394 -15.03 0.62 -9.91
C LYS A 394 -15.34 -0.26 -11.11
N LEU A 395 -16.33 -1.15 -11.01
CA LEU A 395 -16.77 -2.00 -12.13
C LEU A 395 -17.43 -1.21 -13.27
N ARG A 396 -18.19 -0.17 -12.92
CA ARG A 396 -18.80 0.76 -13.89
C ARG A 396 -17.76 1.70 -14.52
N GLY A 397 -16.61 1.86 -13.87
CA GLY A 397 -15.61 2.86 -14.23
C GLY A 397 -15.91 4.26 -13.66
N ASP A 398 -16.82 4.33 -12.69
CA ASP A 398 -17.12 5.53 -11.91
C ASP A 398 -16.04 5.66 -10.81
N ASP A 399 -14.80 5.96 -11.16
CA ASP A 399 -13.85 6.41 -10.15
C ASP A 399 -14.33 7.75 -9.59
N GLU A 400 -14.23 7.98 -8.27
CA GLU A 400 -14.46 9.29 -7.64
C GLU A 400 -13.38 10.34 -8.05
N GLU A 401 -12.85 10.25 -9.27
CA GLU A 401 -12.26 11.40 -9.95
C GLU A 401 -13.44 12.31 -10.31
N GLY A 402 -13.64 13.31 -9.44
CA GLY A 402 -14.90 14.02 -9.29
C GLY A 402 -15.53 14.42 -10.60
N GLU A 403 -16.84 14.13 -10.74
CA GLU A 403 -17.76 14.60 -11.79
C GLU A 403 -17.04 15.43 -12.84
N CYS A 404 -16.36 14.75 -13.75
CA CYS A 404 -15.59 15.42 -14.79
C CYS A 404 -16.64 16.10 -15.66
N SER A 405 -16.84 17.41 -15.49
CA SER A 405 -17.83 18.14 -16.26
C SER A 405 -17.29 18.30 -17.67
N ILE A 406 -17.50 17.27 -18.49
CA ILE A 406 -17.11 17.30 -19.89
C ILE A 406 -18.10 18.22 -20.59
N ASP A 407 -17.63 19.37 -21.03
CA ASP A 407 -18.43 20.26 -21.86
C ASP A 407 -18.32 19.83 -23.33
N TYR A 408 -19.46 19.46 -23.90
CA TYR A 408 -19.57 18.90 -25.23
C TYR A 408 -20.17 19.91 -26.21
N VAL A 409 -19.57 19.95 -27.40
CA VAL A 409 -20.25 20.47 -28.58
C VAL A 409 -20.95 19.32 -29.29
N GLU A 410 -22.27 19.44 -29.45
CA GLU A 410 -23.08 18.50 -30.23
C GLU A 410 -23.29 19.02 -31.66
N MET A 411 -23.05 18.17 -32.65
CA MET A 411 -23.32 18.49 -34.06
C MET A 411 -23.96 17.32 -34.80
N ALA A 412 -24.93 17.63 -35.66
CA ALA A 412 -25.53 16.64 -36.56
C ALA A 412 -24.76 16.62 -37.90
N VAL A 413 -23.85 15.64 -38.05
CA VAL A 413 -22.98 15.50 -39.22
C VAL A 413 -22.98 14.04 -39.69
N ASN A 414 -22.90 13.81 -41.00
CA ASN A 414 -22.84 12.45 -41.57
C ASN A 414 -23.98 11.52 -41.09
N LYS A 415 -25.20 12.07 -40.95
CA LYS A 415 -26.40 11.36 -40.45
C LYS A 415 -26.29 10.83 -39.01
N ARG A 416 -25.37 11.36 -38.20
CA ARG A 416 -25.18 11.03 -36.79
C ARG A 416 -25.07 12.31 -35.97
N THR A 417 -25.40 12.23 -34.69
CA THR A 417 -25.02 13.26 -33.72
C THR A 417 -23.66 12.90 -33.16
N VAL A 418 -22.68 13.77 -33.32
CA VAL A 418 -21.35 13.64 -32.72
C VAL A 418 -21.24 14.56 -31.50
N ARG A 419 -20.59 14.07 -30.44
CA ARG A 419 -20.33 14.83 -29.21
C ARG A 419 -18.83 15.01 -29.06
N MET A 420 -18.35 16.25 -29.13
CA MET A 420 -16.93 16.56 -29.13
C MET A 420 -16.59 17.38 -27.88
N PRO A 421 -15.73 16.88 -26.98
CA PRO A 421 -15.22 17.70 -25.89
C PRO A 421 -14.34 18.81 -26.46
N HIS A 422 -14.45 20.02 -25.91
CA HIS A 422 -13.67 21.18 -26.38
C HIS A 422 -12.60 21.65 -25.38
N GLN A 423 -12.51 20.96 -24.23
CA GLN A 423 -11.56 21.22 -23.15
C GLN A 423 -10.24 20.45 -23.35
N LEU A 424 -9.19 20.82 -22.60
CA LEU A 424 -7.95 20.05 -22.55
C LEU A 424 -8.17 18.79 -21.71
N PHE A 425 -7.57 17.66 -22.08
CA PHE A 425 -7.55 16.46 -21.23
C PHE A 425 -6.20 16.32 -20.54
N ILE A 426 -6.14 16.62 -19.24
CA ILE A 426 -4.92 16.67 -18.44
C ILE A 426 -5.11 15.89 -17.14
N GLY A 427 -4.28 14.87 -16.92
CA GLY A 427 -4.24 14.15 -15.64
C GLY A 427 -5.51 13.38 -15.29
N GLY A 428 -6.30 12.95 -16.28
CA GLY A 428 -7.57 12.25 -16.08
C GLY A 428 -8.81 13.16 -16.15
N GLU A 429 -8.64 14.48 -16.16
CA GLU A 429 -9.74 15.44 -16.16
C GLU A 429 -9.81 16.27 -17.46
N PHE A 430 -11.02 16.66 -17.85
CA PHE A 430 -11.25 17.71 -18.84
C PHE A 430 -11.22 19.07 -18.15
N VAL A 431 -10.32 19.95 -18.58
CA VAL A 431 -10.07 21.26 -17.96
C VAL A 431 -10.01 22.36 -19.02
N ASP A 432 -10.53 23.54 -18.69
CA ASP A 432 -10.37 24.72 -19.54
C ASP A 432 -8.90 25.16 -19.54
N ALA A 433 -8.44 25.73 -20.65
CA ALA A 433 -7.11 26.34 -20.71
C ALA A 433 -6.95 27.49 -19.71
N GLU A 434 -5.72 27.70 -19.22
CA GLU A 434 -5.40 28.77 -18.29
C GLU A 434 -5.87 30.13 -18.83
N GLY A 435 -6.61 30.87 -17.99
CA GLY A 435 -7.21 32.15 -18.38
C GLY A 435 -8.37 32.04 -19.38
N ALA A 436 -9.01 30.86 -19.49
CA ALA A 436 -10.11 30.56 -20.39
C ALA A 436 -9.81 30.90 -21.87
N LYS A 437 -8.58 30.65 -22.29
CA LYS A 437 -8.14 30.92 -23.66
C LYS A 437 -8.73 29.88 -24.61
N THR A 438 -9.37 30.35 -25.68
CA THR A 438 -9.93 29.48 -26.72
C THR A 438 -9.44 29.89 -28.11
N SER A 439 -9.58 28.98 -29.06
CA SER A 439 -9.36 29.21 -30.49
C SER A 439 -10.51 28.58 -31.30
N GLU A 440 -10.87 29.20 -32.42
CA GLU A 440 -11.81 28.62 -33.36
C GLU A 440 -11.17 27.44 -34.09
N THR A 441 -11.87 26.30 -34.15
CA THR A 441 -11.65 25.30 -35.20
C THR A 441 -12.62 25.58 -36.35
N ILE A 442 -12.09 25.53 -37.57
CA ILE A 442 -12.78 25.93 -38.79
C ILE A 442 -12.95 24.69 -39.66
N ASN A 443 -14.18 24.45 -40.12
CA ASN A 443 -14.47 23.42 -41.09
C ASN A 443 -13.75 23.75 -42.42
N PRO A 444 -12.78 22.94 -42.85
CA PRO A 444 -11.99 23.23 -44.04
C PRO A 444 -12.78 23.07 -45.34
N THR A 445 -13.97 22.47 -45.30
CA THR A 445 -14.81 22.23 -46.49
C THR A 445 -15.59 23.48 -46.90
N ASP A 446 -16.11 24.24 -45.92
CA ASP A 446 -17.01 25.38 -46.17
C ASP A 446 -16.62 26.68 -45.44
N GLY A 447 -15.59 26.63 -44.58
CA GLY A 447 -15.10 27.78 -43.82
C GLY A 447 -15.98 28.16 -42.62
N SER A 448 -16.98 27.36 -42.27
CA SER A 448 -17.79 27.58 -41.07
C SER A 448 -17.01 27.26 -39.79
N VAL A 449 -17.33 27.95 -38.69
CA VAL A 449 -16.78 27.62 -37.37
C VAL A 449 -17.44 26.34 -36.87
N ILE A 450 -16.63 25.33 -36.51
CA ILE A 450 -17.11 24.09 -35.89
C ILE A 450 -17.43 24.38 -34.41
N CYS A 451 -16.41 24.83 -33.66
CA CYS A 451 -16.54 25.27 -32.27
C CYS A 451 -15.32 26.09 -31.80
N GLN A 452 -15.39 26.57 -30.56
CA GLN A 452 -14.24 27.09 -29.81
C GLN A 452 -13.62 25.94 -29.03
N VAL A 453 -12.32 25.70 -29.19
CA VAL A 453 -11.55 24.72 -28.41
C VAL A 453 -10.58 25.42 -27.47
N SER A 454 -10.31 24.82 -26.31
CA SER A 454 -9.32 25.31 -25.36
C SER A 454 -7.94 25.41 -26.00
N LEU A 455 -7.34 26.60 -25.90
CA LEU A 455 -6.01 26.90 -26.42
C LEU A 455 -5.00 26.77 -25.28
N ALA A 456 -4.30 25.64 -25.22
CA ALA A 456 -3.34 25.35 -24.14
C ALA A 456 -2.29 26.45 -23.98
N GLN A 457 -2.08 26.90 -22.74
CA GLN A 457 -1.01 27.83 -22.37
C GLN A 457 0.23 27.07 -21.88
N VAL A 458 1.35 27.78 -21.69
CA VAL A 458 2.60 27.20 -21.17
C VAL A 458 2.37 26.45 -19.85
N THR A 459 1.58 27.03 -18.95
CA THR A 459 1.23 26.44 -17.65
C THR A 459 0.42 25.16 -17.80
N ASP A 460 -0.44 25.05 -18.81
CA ASP A 460 -1.23 23.84 -19.05
C ASP A 460 -0.34 22.72 -19.56
N VAL A 461 0.65 23.04 -20.41
CA VAL A 461 1.68 22.08 -20.84
C VAL A 461 2.51 21.60 -19.65
N ASP A 462 2.91 22.52 -18.75
CA ASP A 462 3.64 22.15 -17.53
C ASP A 462 2.82 21.22 -16.62
N LYS A 463 1.52 21.52 -16.43
CA LYS A 463 0.57 20.64 -15.70
C LYS A 463 0.48 19.27 -16.36
N ALA A 464 0.36 19.19 -17.68
CA ALA A 464 0.28 17.93 -18.43
C ALA A 464 1.55 17.09 -18.30
N VAL A 465 2.73 17.71 -18.39
CA VAL A 465 4.02 17.04 -18.20
C VAL A 465 4.18 16.56 -16.76
N ALA A 466 3.82 17.38 -15.77
CA ALA A 466 3.86 17.00 -14.37
C ALA A 466 2.93 15.82 -14.07
N ALA A 467 1.70 15.83 -14.60
CA ALA A 467 0.76 14.73 -14.45
C ALA A 467 1.27 13.43 -15.10
N ALA A 468 1.83 13.50 -16.31
CA ALA A 468 2.42 12.33 -16.97
C ALA A 468 3.64 11.78 -16.21
N LYS A 469 4.50 12.66 -15.69
CA LYS A 469 5.65 12.29 -14.88
C LYS A 469 5.22 11.63 -13.57
N ASP A 470 4.26 12.22 -12.87
CA ASP A 470 3.72 11.65 -11.64
C ASP A 470 3.07 10.28 -11.90
N ALA A 471 2.26 10.15 -12.94
CA ALA A 471 1.67 8.87 -13.34
C ALA A 471 2.71 7.76 -13.58
N PHE A 472 3.87 8.13 -14.15
CA PHE A 472 4.98 7.21 -14.39
C PHE A 472 5.83 6.91 -13.15
N GLU A 473 6.19 7.93 -12.36
CA GLU A 473 7.12 7.77 -11.23
C GLU A 473 6.42 7.31 -9.95
N ASN A 474 5.26 7.88 -9.64
CA ASN A 474 4.56 7.69 -8.37
C ASN A 474 3.19 7.02 -8.53
N GLY A 475 2.58 7.20 -9.70
CA GLY A 475 1.25 6.72 -10.06
C GLY A 475 1.23 5.26 -10.49
N ARG A 476 0.04 4.82 -10.90
CA ARG A 476 -0.25 3.42 -11.19
C ARG A 476 0.46 2.92 -12.43
N TRP A 477 0.61 3.79 -13.45
CA TRP A 477 1.18 3.42 -14.75
C TRP A 477 2.60 2.86 -14.63
N GLY A 478 3.45 3.43 -13.77
CA GLY A 478 4.80 2.92 -13.51
C GLY A 478 4.84 1.54 -12.83
N LYS A 479 3.83 1.24 -12.02
CA LYS A 479 3.78 0.05 -11.14
C LYS A 479 3.08 -1.15 -11.80
N ILE A 480 2.23 -0.93 -12.81
CA ILE A 480 1.58 -2.02 -13.54
C ILE A 480 2.56 -2.82 -14.39
N SER A 481 2.32 -4.13 -14.45
CA SER A 481 3.15 -5.03 -15.23
C SER A 481 3.06 -4.70 -16.73
N ALA A 482 4.10 -5.05 -17.49
CA ALA A 482 4.08 -4.81 -18.94
C ALA A 482 2.92 -5.58 -19.63
N ARG A 483 2.54 -6.75 -19.11
CA ARG A 483 1.37 -7.51 -19.57
C ARG A 483 0.08 -6.71 -19.37
N ASP A 484 -0.11 -6.12 -18.20
CA ASP A 484 -1.34 -5.38 -17.89
C ASP A 484 -1.41 -4.05 -18.64
N ARG A 485 -0.27 -3.37 -18.88
CA ARG A 485 -0.19 -2.26 -19.84
C ARG A 485 -0.69 -2.66 -21.22
N GLY A 486 -0.24 -3.81 -21.72
CA GLY A 486 -0.70 -4.35 -23.00
C GLY A 486 -2.21 -4.57 -23.03
N ARG A 487 -2.81 -5.08 -21.93
CA ARG A 487 -4.27 -5.25 -21.81
C ARG A 487 -5.02 -3.92 -21.91
N LEU A 488 -4.55 -2.88 -21.22
CA LEU A 488 -5.16 -1.54 -21.29
C LEU A 488 -5.08 -0.96 -22.71
N MET A 489 -3.96 -1.14 -23.40
CA MET A 489 -3.81 -0.70 -24.79
C MET A 489 -4.72 -1.46 -25.76
N TYR A 490 -4.93 -2.77 -25.55
CA TYR A 490 -5.92 -3.52 -26.32
C TYR A 490 -7.34 -3.03 -26.07
N ARG A 491 -7.71 -2.76 -24.81
CA ARG A 491 -9.01 -2.20 -24.46
C ARG A 491 -9.26 -0.86 -25.14
N LEU A 492 -8.25 0.02 -25.19
CA LEU A 492 -8.35 1.28 -25.94
C LEU A 492 -8.61 1.03 -27.43
N ALA A 493 -7.90 0.08 -28.04
CA ALA A 493 -8.11 -0.26 -29.45
C ALA A 493 -9.52 -0.82 -29.72
N ASP A 494 -10.06 -1.65 -28.81
CA ASP A 494 -11.42 -2.19 -28.91
C ASP A 494 -12.47 -1.06 -28.84
N LEU A 495 -12.30 -0.10 -27.92
CA LEU A 495 -13.17 1.08 -27.82
C LEU A 495 -13.08 1.96 -29.08
N MET A 496 -11.87 2.21 -29.60
CA MET A 496 -11.71 2.95 -30.85
C MET A 496 -12.40 2.26 -32.03
N GLU A 497 -12.34 0.93 -32.11
CA GLU A 497 -13.01 0.14 -33.16
C GLU A 497 -14.53 0.18 -33.01
N GLN A 498 -15.05 0.09 -31.78
CA GLN A 498 -16.47 0.25 -31.48
C GLN A 498 -16.99 1.63 -31.93
N HIS A 499 -16.21 2.68 -31.72
CA HIS A 499 -16.57 4.07 -32.04
C HIS A 499 -15.98 4.59 -33.37
N GLN A 500 -15.46 3.70 -34.23
CA GLN A 500 -14.66 4.08 -35.40
C GLN A 500 -15.38 5.01 -36.39
N GLU A 501 -16.69 4.84 -36.57
CA GLU A 501 -17.50 5.68 -37.48
C GLU A 501 -17.71 7.09 -36.93
N GLU A 502 -17.82 7.23 -35.60
CA GLU A 502 -17.93 8.51 -34.93
C GLU A 502 -16.60 9.27 -35.01
N LEU A 503 -15.48 8.60 -34.66
CA LEU A 503 -14.13 9.14 -34.80
C LEU A 503 -13.84 9.55 -36.25
N ALA A 504 -14.22 8.73 -37.23
CA ALA A 504 -14.03 9.06 -38.64
C ALA A 504 -14.90 10.23 -39.12
N THR A 505 -16.08 10.42 -38.51
CA THR A 505 -16.94 11.57 -38.79
C THR A 505 -16.33 12.86 -38.25
N ILE A 506 -15.79 12.83 -37.03
CA ILE A 506 -15.08 13.95 -36.40
C ILE A 506 -13.83 14.30 -37.20
N GLU A 507 -13.00 13.31 -37.54
CA GLU A 507 -11.79 13.48 -38.34
C GLU A 507 -12.09 14.08 -39.72
N ALA A 508 -13.14 13.61 -40.39
CA ALA A 508 -13.57 14.17 -41.68
C ALA A 508 -14.05 15.63 -41.55
N LEU A 509 -14.76 15.95 -40.46
CA LEU A 509 -15.27 17.29 -40.17
C LEU A 509 -14.13 18.28 -39.90
N ASP A 510 -13.17 17.91 -39.06
CA ASP A 510 -12.11 18.80 -38.58
C ASP A 510 -10.94 18.89 -39.58
N ALA A 511 -10.44 17.75 -40.08
CA ALA A 511 -9.30 17.72 -41.00
C ALA A 511 -9.70 17.88 -42.48
N GLY A 512 -10.99 17.80 -42.80
CA GLY A 512 -11.48 17.89 -44.19
C GLY A 512 -11.21 16.63 -45.03
N ALA A 513 -10.84 15.53 -44.38
CA ALA A 513 -10.56 14.28 -45.05
C ALA A 513 -11.85 13.67 -45.64
N VAL A 514 -11.72 13.00 -46.78
CA VAL A 514 -12.82 12.18 -47.32
C VAL A 514 -13.17 11.10 -46.28
N TYR A 515 -14.44 10.98 -45.89
CA TYR A 515 -14.87 10.07 -44.81
C TYR A 515 -14.33 8.63 -44.94
N THR A 516 -14.28 8.09 -46.16
CA THR A 516 -13.74 6.73 -46.38
C THR A 516 -12.25 6.63 -46.11
N LEU A 517 -11.48 7.70 -46.34
CA LEU A 517 -10.08 7.80 -45.99
C LEU A 517 -9.91 7.93 -44.46
N ALA A 518 -10.70 8.81 -43.82
CA ALA A 518 -10.71 8.96 -42.36
C ALA A 518 -11.01 7.62 -41.66
N LEU A 519 -12.06 6.91 -42.09
CA LEU A 519 -12.48 5.63 -41.53
C LEU A 519 -11.43 4.54 -41.71
N LYS A 520 -10.98 4.29 -42.95
CA LYS A 520 -10.12 3.14 -43.25
C LYS A 520 -8.66 3.38 -42.89
N THR A 521 -8.19 4.62 -43.01
CA THR A 521 -6.77 4.96 -42.92
C THR A 521 -6.48 5.67 -41.61
N HIS A 522 -7.06 6.84 -41.35
CA HIS A 522 -6.68 7.62 -40.16
C HIS A 522 -7.07 6.88 -38.87
N VAL A 523 -8.35 6.53 -38.73
CA VAL A 523 -8.85 5.78 -37.57
C VAL A 523 -8.45 4.31 -37.65
N GLY A 524 -8.68 3.67 -38.80
CA GLY A 524 -8.38 2.25 -39.01
C GLY A 524 -6.90 1.90 -38.74
N MET A 525 -5.94 2.67 -39.26
CA MET A 525 -4.52 2.41 -38.99
C MET A 525 -4.11 2.79 -37.57
N SER A 526 -4.75 3.79 -36.95
CA SER A 526 -4.51 4.11 -35.54
C SER A 526 -4.89 2.95 -34.62
N ILE A 527 -6.05 2.31 -34.86
CA ILE A 527 -6.48 1.09 -34.15
C ILE A 527 -5.42 -0.01 -34.31
N GLN A 528 -4.99 -0.27 -35.55
CA GLN A 528 -3.97 -1.30 -35.83
C GLN A 528 -2.64 -0.98 -35.14
N THR A 529 -2.28 0.29 -35.04
CA THR A 529 -1.06 0.74 -34.36
C THR A 529 -1.12 0.46 -32.87
N PHE A 530 -2.24 0.79 -32.20
CA PHE A 530 -2.44 0.44 -30.78
C PHE A 530 -2.39 -1.07 -30.55
N ARG A 531 -3.07 -1.87 -31.38
CA ARG A 531 -3.03 -3.34 -31.29
C ARG A 531 -1.61 -3.88 -31.48
N TYR A 532 -0.86 -3.34 -32.44
CA TYR A 532 0.52 -3.75 -32.68
C TYR A 532 1.39 -3.49 -31.44
N PHE A 533 1.39 -2.28 -30.88
CA PHE A 533 2.21 -1.95 -29.71
C PHE A 533 1.75 -2.67 -28.44
N ALA A 534 0.45 -2.88 -28.25
CA ALA A 534 -0.09 -3.68 -27.15
C ALA A 534 0.49 -5.11 -27.15
N GLY A 535 0.61 -5.72 -28.34
CA GLY A 535 1.21 -7.04 -28.51
C GLY A 535 2.72 -7.11 -28.32
N TRP A 536 3.40 -5.98 -28.20
CA TRP A 536 4.84 -5.92 -27.89
C TRP A 536 5.13 -5.80 -26.40
N CYS A 537 4.16 -5.38 -25.59
CA CYS A 537 4.40 -5.08 -24.18
C CYS A 537 4.96 -6.27 -23.39
N ASP A 538 4.60 -7.51 -23.73
CA ASP A 538 5.13 -8.73 -23.09
C ASP A 538 6.28 -9.40 -23.87
N LYS A 539 6.68 -8.85 -25.02
CA LYS A 539 7.69 -9.44 -25.92
C LYS A 539 9.00 -8.67 -25.97
N ILE A 540 8.98 -7.36 -25.72
CA ILE A 540 10.18 -6.52 -25.70
C ILE A 540 10.85 -6.64 -24.33
N GLN A 541 11.91 -7.46 -24.25
CA GLN A 541 12.68 -7.70 -23.03
C GLN A 541 13.82 -6.69 -22.81
N GLY A 542 13.88 -5.60 -23.59
CA GLY A 542 14.97 -4.62 -23.52
C GLY A 542 16.29 -5.06 -24.15
N SER A 543 16.32 -6.21 -24.83
CA SER A 543 17.51 -6.74 -25.51
C SER A 543 17.83 -5.91 -26.76
N THR A 544 18.91 -5.12 -26.72
CA THR A 544 19.46 -4.46 -27.91
C THR A 544 20.42 -5.43 -28.60
N ILE A 545 20.25 -5.68 -29.90
CA ILE A 545 21.24 -6.42 -30.70
C ILE A 545 22.40 -5.45 -31.00
N PRO A 546 23.62 -5.68 -30.48
CA PRO A 546 24.74 -4.79 -30.75
C PRO A 546 25.18 -5.00 -32.20
N ILE A 547 24.82 -4.05 -33.07
CA ILE A 547 25.23 -4.03 -34.48
C ILE A 547 26.61 -3.42 -34.70
N ASN A 548 27.24 -2.85 -33.65
CA ASN A 548 28.66 -2.46 -33.63
C ASN A 548 29.17 -2.25 -32.19
N GLN A 549 30.50 -2.24 -31.95
CA GLN A 549 31.17 -1.99 -30.66
C GLN A 549 31.05 -0.53 -30.15
N ALA A 550 29.87 0.08 -30.20
CA ALA A 550 29.63 1.33 -29.50
C ALA A 550 29.13 1.01 -28.09
N ARG A 551 29.91 1.39 -27.07
CA ARG A 551 29.51 1.28 -25.65
C ARG A 551 28.21 2.07 -25.44
N PRO A 552 27.18 1.52 -24.75
CA PRO A 552 25.96 2.27 -24.48
C PRO A 552 26.28 3.44 -23.53
N ASN A 553 25.87 4.65 -23.89
CA ASN A 553 25.79 5.75 -22.93
C ASN A 553 24.72 5.39 -21.90
N ARG A 554 25.13 5.33 -20.63
CA ARG A 554 24.21 5.41 -19.50
C ARG A 554 23.78 6.87 -19.38
N ASN A 555 22.54 7.16 -19.74
CA ASN A 555 21.77 8.28 -19.19
C ASN A 555 20.51 7.70 -18.59
#